data_AF-A0A350DG73-F1
#
_entry.id   AF-A0A350DG73-F1
#
_cell.length_a   1.000
_cell.length_b   1.000
_cell.length_c   1.000
_cell.angle_alpha   90.00
_cell.angle_beta   90.00
_cell.angle_gamma   90.00
#
_symmetry.space_group_name_H-M   'P 1'
#
loop_
_entity.id
_entity.type
_entity.pdbx_description
1 polymer ?
#
loop_
_entity_poly.entity_id
_entity_poly.type
_entity_poly.pdbx_seq_one_letter_code
_entity_poly.pdbx_strand_id
1 'polypeptide(L)' 'RFRQLSGDEIGSSTIQSRALGGFANATVVFCLPGSTGACRTGWDGILAEQLDSRHKPCNFANLVIPGRGQHG' A
#
# COMPACT_ATOMS: atom_id res chain seq x y z
N ARG A 1 5.31 0.54 -7.09
CA ARG A 1 3.97 1.14 -7.36
C ARG A 1 3.87 2.60 -6.90
N PHE A 2 4.05 2.94 -5.61
CA PHE A 2 3.89 4.32 -5.11
C PHE A 2 4.62 5.40 -5.95
N ARG A 3 5.92 5.24 -6.22
CA ARG A 3 6.69 6.22 -7.02
C ARG A 3 6.19 6.40 -8.45
N GLN A 4 5.55 5.40 -9.03
CA GLN A 4 4.99 5.51 -10.38
C GLN A 4 3.75 6.42 -10.34
N LEU A 5 2.79 6.12 -9.45
CA LEU A 5 1.59 6.94 -9.26
C LEU A 5 1.94 8.38 -8.85
N SER A 6 2.90 8.53 -7.92
CA SER A 6 3.36 9.84 -7.49
C SER A 6 4.13 10.56 -8.62
N GLY A 7 4.83 9.85 -9.50
CA GLY A 7 5.47 10.44 -10.68
C GLY A 7 4.47 11.07 -11.64
N ASP A 8 3.30 10.45 -11.80
CA ASP A 8 2.22 11.01 -12.63
C ASP A 8 1.63 12.30 -12.02
N GLU A 9 1.65 12.44 -10.69
CA GLU A 9 1.08 13.59 -9.96
C GLU A 9 2.07 14.74 -9.74
N ILE A 10 3.30 14.43 -9.32
CA ILE A 10 4.32 15.42 -8.88
C ILE A 10 5.61 15.38 -9.71
N GLY A 11 5.66 14.58 -10.77
CA GLY A 11 6.80 14.51 -11.68
C GLY A 11 8.09 14.05 -11.00
N SER A 12 9.20 14.71 -11.33
CA SER A 12 10.54 14.37 -10.84
C SER A 12 10.67 14.43 -9.32
N SER A 13 9.83 15.20 -8.62
CA SER A 13 9.79 15.24 -7.15
C SER A 13 9.52 13.87 -6.52
N THR A 14 8.96 12.91 -7.26
CA THR A 14 8.78 11.53 -6.75
C THR A 14 10.11 10.86 -6.37
N ILE A 15 11.26 11.30 -6.89
CA ILE A 15 12.57 10.71 -6.55
C ILE A 15 12.91 10.90 -5.06
N GLN A 16 12.38 11.95 -4.44
CA GLN A 16 12.59 12.25 -3.02
C GLN A 16 11.74 11.36 -2.10
N SER A 17 10.73 10.67 -2.65
CA SER A 17 9.86 9.79 -1.88
C SER A 17 10.54 8.44 -1.61
N ARG A 18 10.64 8.08 -0.34
CA ARG A 18 11.16 6.78 0.14
C ARG A 18 10.06 5.91 0.74
N ALA A 19 8.93 5.83 0.05
CA ALA A 19 7.83 4.97 0.46
C ALA A 19 8.26 3.49 0.42
N LEU A 20 7.89 2.72 1.45
CA LEU A 20 8.20 1.31 1.60
C LEU A 20 7.00 0.58 2.22
N GLY A 21 6.86 -0.71 1.96
CA GLY A 21 5.92 -1.57 2.67
C GLY A 21 6.49 -2.97 2.86
N GLY A 22 6.01 -3.67 3.89
CA GLY A 22 6.45 -5.02 4.23
C GLY A 22 5.57 -5.70 5.27
N PHE A 23 5.93 -6.93 5.62
CA PHE A 23 5.24 -7.76 6.61
C PHE A 23 6.16 -8.07 7.79
N ALA A 24 5.61 -8.01 9.00
CA ALA A 24 6.26 -8.48 10.21
C ALA A 24 5.20 -9.05 11.16
N ASN A 25 5.38 -10.30 11.63
CA ASN A 25 4.49 -10.93 12.62
C ASN A 25 2.99 -10.79 12.30
N ALA A 26 2.56 -11.27 11.13
CA ALA A 26 1.18 -11.15 10.62
C ALA A 26 0.63 -9.70 10.54
N THR A 27 1.50 -8.71 10.62
CA THR A 27 1.15 -7.29 10.49
C THR A 27 1.75 -6.74 9.21
N VAL A 28 0.93 -6.06 8.42
CA VAL A 28 1.41 -5.30 7.26
C VAL A 28 1.76 -3.87 7.69
N VAL A 29 2.91 -3.38 7.24
CA VAL A 29 3.41 -2.03 7.58
C VAL A 29 3.67 -1.28 6.29
N PHE A 30 3.16 -0.04 6.20
CA PHE A 30 3.42 0.87 5.10
C PHE A 30 3.96 2.20 5.64
N CYS A 31 5.11 2.61 5.11
CA CYS A 31 5.73 3.89 5.40
C CYS A 31 5.50 4.81 4.19
N LEU A 32 4.70 5.86 4.38
CA LEU A 32 4.42 6.87 3.35
C LEU A 32 5.15 8.19 3.64
N PRO A 33 5.41 9.03 2.62
CA PRO A 33 5.91 10.39 2.83
C PRO A 33 4.92 11.24 3.65
N GLY A 34 5.42 12.21 4.41
CA GLY A 34 4.62 12.98 5.37
C GLY A 34 3.64 14.00 4.77
N SER A 35 3.62 14.21 3.45
CA SER A 35 2.67 15.14 2.84
C SER A 35 1.27 14.52 2.75
N THR A 36 0.23 15.34 2.96
CA THR A 36 -1.17 14.87 2.85
C THR A 36 -1.49 14.35 1.45
N GLY A 37 -0.91 14.95 0.40
CA GLY A 37 -1.01 14.47 -0.97
C GLY A 37 -0.47 13.04 -1.09
N ALA A 38 0.76 12.78 -0.65
CA ALA A 38 1.35 11.45 -0.69
C ALA A 38 0.54 10.40 0.09
N CYS A 39 -0.01 10.77 1.25
CA CYS A 39 -0.91 9.88 2.00
C CYS A 39 -2.18 9.54 1.20
N ARG A 40 -2.78 10.53 0.52
CA ARG A 40 -3.94 10.34 -0.34
C ARG A 40 -3.61 9.45 -1.54
N THR A 41 -2.52 9.73 -2.26
CA THR A 41 -2.05 8.91 -3.40
C THR A 41 -1.80 7.46 -2.98
N GLY A 42 -1.18 7.26 -1.81
CA GLY A 42 -0.93 5.94 -1.25
C GLY A 42 -2.22 5.22 -0.85
N TRP A 43 -3.16 5.93 -0.22
CA TRP A 43 -4.44 5.37 0.18
C TRP A 43 -5.32 5.01 -1.00
N ASP A 44 -5.68 5.99 -1.83
CA ASP A 44 -6.64 5.85 -2.92
C ASP A 44 -6.11 4.96 -4.06
N GLY A 45 -4.81 5.04 -4.35
CA GLY A 45 -4.20 4.31 -5.46
C GLY A 45 -3.68 2.92 -5.14
N ILE A 46 -3.55 2.56 -3.85
CA ILE A 46 -2.91 1.29 -3.43
C ILE A 46 -3.62 0.66 -2.23
N LEU A 47 -3.67 1.36 -1.09
CA LEU A 47 -3.99 0.71 0.18
C LEU A 47 -5.48 0.37 0.32
N ALA A 48 -6.37 1.24 -0.15
CA ALA A 48 -7.82 1.02 -0.02
C ALA A 48 -8.25 -0.31 -0.66
N GLU A 49 -7.79 -0.59 -1.88
CA GLU A 49 -8.07 -1.86 -2.57
C GLU A 49 -7.40 -3.06 -1.91
N GLN A 50 -6.14 -2.92 -1.49
CA GLN A 50 -5.38 -4.03 -0.91
C GLN A 50 -5.79 -4.38 0.53
N LEU A 51 -6.43 -3.46 1.23
CA LEU A 51 -6.99 -3.68 2.57
C LEU A 51 -8.48 -4.05 2.53
N ASP A 52 -9.11 -4.06 1.35
CA ASP A 52 -10.46 -4.61 1.18
C ASP A 52 -10.40 -6.14 0.95
N SER A 53 -10.92 -6.90 1.92
CA SER A 53 -11.00 -8.37 1.84
C SER A 53 -11.76 -8.91 0.63
N ARG A 54 -12.60 -8.09 -0.02
CA ARG A 54 -13.39 -8.46 -1.20
C ARG A 54 -12.61 -8.29 -2.51
N HIS A 55 -11.48 -7.57 -2.48
CA HIS A 55 -10.65 -7.33 -3.64
C HIS A 55 -10.03 -8.64 -4.13
N LYS A 56 -10.06 -8.85 -5.45
CA LYS A 56 -9.60 -10.05 -6.15
C LYS A 56 -8.57 -9.67 -7.22
N PRO A 57 -7.63 -10.55 -7.59
CA PRO A 57 -7.52 -11.96 -7.18
C PRO A 57 -6.89 -12.16 -5.79
N CYS A 58 -6.20 -11.15 -5.26
CA CYS A 58 -5.51 -11.23 -3.96
C CYS A 58 -5.52 -9.86 -3.26
N ASN A 59 -5.40 -9.86 -1.94
CA ASN A 59 -5.32 -8.66 -1.10
C ASN A 59 -4.55 -8.96 0.19
N PHE A 60 -4.11 -7.91 0.90
CA PHE A 60 -3.39 -8.04 2.17
C PHE A 60 -4.31 -8.39 3.34
N ALA A 61 -5.59 -8.00 3.30
CA ALA A 61 -6.55 -8.33 4.36
C ALA A 61 -6.67 -9.84 4.59
N ASN A 62 -6.60 -10.66 3.54
CA ASN A 62 -6.58 -12.11 3.63
C ASN A 62 -5.29 -12.68 4.26
N LEU A 63 -4.19 -11.93 4.22
CA LEU A 63 -2.89 -12.35 4.79
C LEU A 63 -2.71 -11.94 6.25
N VAL A 64 -3.35 -10.86 6.69
CA VAL A 64 -3.18 -10.31 8.06
C VAL A 64 -4.30 -10.68 9.03
N ILE A 65 -5.46 -11.14 8.55
CA ILE A 65 -6.57 -11.55 9.42
C ILE A 65 -6.39 -13.03 9.79
N PRO A 66 -6.12 -13.36 11.07
CA PRO A 66 -5.96 -14.75 11.51
C PRO A 66 -7.21 -15.57 11.20
N GLY A 67 -7.03 -16.77 10.64
CA GLY A 67 -8.13 -17.70 10.35
C GLY A 67 -8.84 -17.51 9.00
N ARG A 68 -8.47 -16.50 8.19
CA ARG A 68 -9.00 -16.32 6.81
C ARG A 68 -8.17 -17.00 5.71
N GLY A 69 -7.13 -17.73 6.09
CA GLY A 69 -6.35 -18.59 5.20
C GLY A 69 -5.11 -17.89 4.65
N GLN A 70 -3.94 -18.41 5.06
CA GLN A 70 -2.80 -18.47 4.16
C GLN A 70 -3.28 -19.21 2.90
N HIS A 71 -3.11 -18.60 1.72
CA HIS A 71 -3.01 -19.42 0.52
C HIS A 71 -1.82 -20.36 0.75
N GLY A 72 -2.01 -21.65 0.45
CA GLY A 72 -1.02 -22.71 0.68
C GLY A 72 0.34 -22.45 0.04
#